data_AF-A0A256H028-F1
#
_entry.id   AF-A0A256H028-F1
#
_cell.length_a   1.000
_cell.length_b   1.000
_cell.length_c   1.000
_cell.angle_alpha   90.00
_cell.angle_beta   90.00
_cell.angle_gamma   90.00
#
_symmetry.space_group_name_H-M   'P 1'
#
loop_
_entity.id
_entity.type
_entity.pdbx_description
1 polymer ?
#
loop_
_entity_poly.entity_id
_entity_poly.type
_entity_poly.pdbx_seq_one_letter_code
_entity_poly.pdbx_strand_id
1 'polypeptide(L)'
;MTGLVGDGIAYLHMARDGYRWVDHFESHVVHGKKPTARSPDFIFSRSNDFFVALAESKATKGTSKKAFNERVEDGYKNQVEPYLGRKIGSWIASHGFSVGSWMTPVKGAEIFVHHTDAADPTTVEGSAAEERSDPTGVRFGSYCGVLTLLFGPEVGEAARARAWRPSEQSFSTVVWLDRTWILGEEIAPESFVVGKDGRVAFKQTTFRWFNGLAIDLEIAKRVFAYIEAEAPEAHSLENLPEFGDDIVEAAKQAGGAIFPDGFAVLGNEKDLAEFRPGSVAPRQAAEIVRAGDIRIATSNTELLSYQGAGYEQKALEEPVRNAGLLPRD
;
A
#
# COMPACT_ATOMS: atom_id res chain seq x y z
N MET A 1 -15.14 -4.21 16.97
CA MET A 1 -13.76 -4.44 17.45
C MET A 1 -13.09 -5.65 16.80
N THR A 2 -13.66 -6.86 16.81
CA THR A 2 -13.01 -8.05 16.17
C THR A 2 -12.71 -7.86 14.68
N GLY A 3 -13.63 -7.23 13.92
CA GLY A 3 -13.40 -6.87 12.51
C GLY A 3 -12.18 -5.97 12.34
N LEU A 4 -12.22 -4.77 12.92
CA LEU A 4 -11.10 -3.82 12.92
C LEU A 4 -9.72 -4.41 13.26
N VAL A 5 -9.65 -5.28 14.29
CA VAL A 5 -8.38 -5.97 14.63
C VAL A 5 -7.96 -6.94 13.53
N GLY A 6 -8.92 -7.65 12.92
CA GLY A 6 -8.71 -8.48 11.75
C GLY A 6 -8.21 -7.71 10.54
N ASP A 7 -8.82 -6.56 10.24
CA ASP A 7 -8.42 -5.67 9.14
C ASP A 7 -6.98 -5.22 9.34
N GLY A 8 -6.62 -4.83 10.57
CA GLY A 8 -5.26 -4.47 10.95
C GLY A 8 -4.26 -5.62 10.78
N ILE A 9 -4.61 -6.85 11.16
CA ILE A 9 -3.75 -8.03 10.95
C ILE A 9 -3.60 -8.34 9.46
N ALA A 10 -4.68 -8.23 8.67
CA ALA A 10 -4.63 -8.41 7.23
C ALA A 10 -3.73 -7.37 6.56
N TYR A 11 -3.85 -6.10 6.94
CA TYR A 11 -2.96 -5.03 6.51
C TYR A 11 -1.49 -5.36 6.83
N LEU A 12 -1.18 -5.74 8.07
CA LEU A 12 0.19 -6.07 8.47
C LEU A 12 0.75 -7.27 7.71
N HIS A 13 -0.08 -8.26 7.40
CA HIS A 13 0.31 -9.40 6.57
C HIS A 13 0.65 -8.96 5.15
N MET A 14 -0.22 -8.17 4.52
CA MET A 14 0.01 -7.62 3.18
C MET A 14 1.25 -6.70 3.14
N ALA A 15 1.44 -5.86 4.15
CA ALA A 15 2.59 -4.98 4.28
C ALA A 15 3.91 -5.75 4.38
N ARG A 16 3.91 -6.85 5.14
CA ARG A 16 5.07 -7.76 5.22
C ARG A 16 5.42 -8.37 3.85
N ASP A 17 4.42 -8.62 3.01
CA ASP A 17 4.61 -9.16 1.66
C ASP A 17 4.91 -8.05 0.61
N GLY A 18 5.19 -6.83 1.06
CA GLY A 18 5.61 -5.70 0.23
C GLY A 18 4.46 -4.92 -0.40
N TYR A 19 3.21 -5.18 0.01
CA TYR A 19 2.05 -4.43 -0.47
C TYR A 19 1.76 -3.21 0.39
N ARG A 20 1.37 -2.13 -0.27
CA ARG A 20 0.85 -0.91 0.34
C ARG A 20 -0.66 -0.90 0.15
N TRP A 21 -1.40 -0.67 1.23
CA TRP A 21 -2.82 -0.40 1.13
C TRP A 21 -3.01 0.93 0.39
N VAL A 22 -3.91 0.97 -0.59
CA VAL A 22 -4.12 2.18 -1.41
C VAL A 22 -5.53 2.74 -1.30
N ASP A 23 -6.56 1.92 -1.22
CA ASP A 23 -7.95 2.38 -1.03
C ASP A 23 -8.87 1.23 -0.59
N HIS A 24 -10.10 1.57 -0.24
CA HIS A 24 -11.20 0.63 -0.19
C HIS A 24 -11.71 0.33 -1.60
N PHE A 25 -12.14 -0.91 -1.83
CA PHE A 25 -12.67 -1.30 -3.13
C PHE A 25 -13.92 -0.49 -3.53
N GLU A 26 -14.77 -0.18 -2.56
CA GLU A 26 -16.03 0.54 -2.79
C GLU A 26 -15.85 1.99 -3.28
N SER A 27 -14.67 2.56 -3.08
CA SER A 27 -14.28 3.87 -3.61
C SER A 27 -14.20 3.90 -5.14
N HIS A 28 -14.22 2.74 -5.80
CA HIS A 28 -14.01 2.61 -7.24
C HIS A 28 -15.22 2.09 -8.01
N VAL A 29 -15.43 2.68 -9.19
CA VAL A 29 -16.47 2.24 -10.13
C VAL A 29 -15.99 1.01 -10.88
N VAL A 30 -16.67 -0.11 -10.67
CA VAL A 30 -16.52 -1.31 -11.49
C VAL A 30 -17.27 -1.09 -12.80
N HIS A 31 -16.54 -1.01 -13.92
CA HIS A 31 -17.16 -0.84 -15.23
C HIS A 31 -17.86 -2.13 -15.68
N GLY A 32 -19.05 -1.97 -16.27
CA GLY A 32 -19.88 -3.08 -16.72
C GLY A 32 -20.71 -3.72 -15.59
N LYS A 33 -21.24 -4.91 -15.86
CA LYS A 33 -22.04 -5.65 -14.88
C LYS A 33 -21.13 -6.23 -13.79
N LYS A 34 -21.42 -5.90 -12.52
CA LYS A 34 -20.73 -6.51 -11.36
C LYS A 34 -20.91 -8.03 -11.40
N PRO A 35 -19.83 -8.81 -11.24
CA PRO A 35 -19.87 -10.28 -11.33
C PRO A 35 -20.61 -10.91 -10.15
N THR A 36 -20.64 -10.23 -9.00
CA THR A 36 -21.28 -10.65 -7.75
C THR A 36 -21.80 -9.43 -7.00
N ALA A 37 -22.69 -9.66 -6.03
CA ALA A 37 -23.18 -8.63 -5.11
C ALA A 37 -22.23 -8.39 -3.94
N ARG A 38 -21.26 -9.29 -3.70
CA ARG A 38 -20.24 -9.17 -2.67
C ARG A 38 -18.95 -8.64 -3.30
N SER A 39 -18.19 -7.82 -2.59
CA SER A 39 -16.96 -7.21 -3.09
C SER A 39 -15.83 -7.37 -2.08
N PRO A 40 -14.56 -7.30 -2.50
CA PRO A 40 -13.44 -7.24 -1.57
C PRO A 40 -13.54 -5.98 -0.71
N ASP A 41 -12.90 -6.00 0.46
CA ASP A 41 -12.74 -4.82 1.31
C ASP A 41 -11.74 -3.81 0.74
N PHE A 42 -10.58 -4.27 0.29
CA PHE A 42 -9.38 -3.44 0.11
C PHE A 42 -8.70 -3.61 -1.24
N ILE A 43 -7.98 -2.57 -1.65
CA ILE A 43 -7.06 -2.58 -2.78
C ILE A 43 -5.65 -2.32 -2.26
N PHE A 44 -4.69 -3.08 -2.78
CA PHE A 44 -3.28 -2.99 -2.45
C PHE A 44 -2.45 -2.83 -3.72
N SER A 45 -1.31 -2.16 -3.61
CA SER A 45 -0.32 -2.08 -4.70
C SER A 45 1.09 -2.26 -4.15
N ARG A 46 2.01 -2.73 -4.99
CA ARG A 46 3.43 -2.84 -4.64
C ARG A 46 4.30 -2.11 -5.65
N SER A 47 5.55 -1.86 -5.32
CA SER A 47 6.53 -1.29 -6.25
C SER A 47 6.80 -2.25 -7.40
N ASN A 48 7.16 -1.71 -8.57
CA ASN A 48 7.41 -2.46 -9.80
C ASN A 48 6.26 -3.38 -10.26
N ASP A 49 5.04 -3.16 -9.78
CA ASP A 49 3.85 -3.86 -10.23
C ASP A 49 2.88 -2.87 -10.87
N PHE A 50 2.52 -3.15 -12.13
CA PHE A 50 1.56 -2.37 -12.90
C PHE A 50 0.11 -2.77 -12.58
N PHE A 51 -0.08 -3.86 -11.85
CA PHE A 51 -1.37 -4.34 -11.41
C PHE A 51 -1.57 -4.07 -9.92
N VAL A 52 -2.80 -4.25 -9.46
CA VAL A 52 -3.14 -4.18 -8.04
C VAL A 52 -3.54 -5.54 -7.52
N ALA A 53 -3.46 -5.68 -6.20
CA ALA A 53 -4.04 -6.80 -5.47
C ALA A 53 -5.38 -6.40 -4.86
N LEU A 54 -6.35 -7.31 -4.90
CA LEU A 54 -7.58 -7.18 -4.12
C LEU A 54 -7.46 -7.99 -2.84
N ALA A 55 -7.90 -7.44 -1.72
CA ALA A 55 -7.85 -8.15 -0.45
C ALA A 55 -9.20 -8.11 0.27
N GLU A 56 -9.58 -9.25 0.82
CA GLU A 56 -10.72 -9.43 1.69
C GLU A 56 -10.26 -9.83 3.08
N SER A 57 -10.82 -9.22 4.12
CA SER A 57 -10.46 -9.54 5.50
C SER A 57 -11.56 -10.35 6.20
N LYS A 58 -11.17 -11.31 7.03
CA LYS A 58 -12.09 -12.06 7.89
C LYS A 58 -11.54 -12.15 9.30
N ALA A 59 -12.41 -12.08 10.30
CA ALA A 59 -12.02 -12.22 11.69
C ALA A 59 -13.08 -12.86 12.56
N THR A 60 -12.65 -13.64 13.56
CA THR A 60 -13.56 -14.31 14.49
C THR A 60 -12.91 -14.58 15.84
N LYS A 61 -13.74 -14.77 16.87
CA LYS A 61 -13.34 -15.28 18.20
C LYS A 61 -14.04 -16.59 18.59
N GLY A 62 -15.06 -17.04 17.85
CA GLY A 62 -16.02 -18.04 18.35
C GLY A 62 -16.31 -19.25 17.46
N THR A 63 -15.65 -19.39 16.31
CA THR A 63 -15.88 -20.52 15.39
C THR A 63 -14.77 -21.55 15.48
N SER A 64 -15.05 -22.81 15.13
CA SER A 64 -13.99 -23.81 14.99
C SER A 64 -13.00 -23.37 13.91
N LYS A 65 -11.74 -23.80 14.06
CA LYS A 65 -10.67 -23.52 13.10
C LYS A 65 -11.05 -23.89 11.66
N LYS A 66 -11.60 -25.10 11.47
CA LYS A 66 -12.03 -25.61 10.15
C LYS A 66 -13.11 -24.72 9.52
N ALA A 67 -14.18 -24.43 10.27
CA ALA A 67 -15.28 -23.60 9.77
C ALA A 67 -14.85 -22.16 9.50
N PHE A 68 -13.84 -21.66 10.22
CA PHE A 68 -13.27 -20.35 9.92
C PHE A 68 -12.46 -20.37 8.63
N ASN A 69 -11.59 -21.37 8.43
CA ASN A 69 -10.83 -21.49 7.18
C ASN A 69 -11.75 -21.57 5.95
N GLU A 70 -12.84 -22.35 6.03
CA GLU A 70 -13.86 -22.41 4.96
C GLU A 70 -14.51 -21.04 4.68
N ARG A 71 -14.67 -20.19 5.70
CA ARG A 71 -15.19 -18.82 5.53
C ARG A 71 -14.18 -17.89 4.86
N VAL A 72 -12.88 -18.08 5.10
CA VAL A 72 -11.82 -17.32 4.44
C VAL A 72 -11.74 -17.74 2.98
N GLU A 73 -11.83 -19.04 2.70
CA GLU A 73 -11.93 -19.57 1.34
C GLU A 73 -13.17 -19.03 0.59
N ASP A 74 -14.35 -19.00 1.24
CA ASP A 74 -15.56 -18.38 0.72
C ASP A 74 -15.35 -16.89 0.42
N GLY A 75 -14.63 -16.18 1.29
CA GLY A 75 -14.23 -14.79 1.08
C GLY A 75 -13.46 -14.61 -0.22
N TYR A 76 -12.45 -15.44 -0.46
CA TYR A 76 -11.68 -15.41 -1.70
C TYR A 76 -12.57 -15.71 -2.92
N LYS A 77 -13.24 -16.86 -2.95
CA LYS A 77 -14.01 -17.33 -4.13
C LYS A 77 -15.18 -16.44 -4.49
N ASN A 78 -15.88 -15.89 -3.49
CA ASN A 78 -17.14 -15.17 -3.72
C ASN A 78 -17.02 -13.65 -3.65
N GLN A 79 -15.90 -13.11 -3.19
CA GLN A 79 -15.69 -11.66 -3.06
C GLN A 79 -14.46 -11.16 -3.82
N VAL A 80 -13.39 -11.95 -3.92
CA VAL A 80 -12.12 -11.52 -4.54
C VAL A 80 -11.97 -12.03 -5.97
N GLU A 81 -11.93 -13.35 -6.14
CA GLU A 81 -11.72 -14.04 -7.42
C GLU A 81 -12.60 -13.52 -8.57
N PRO A 82 -13.90 -13.21 -8.36
CA PRO A 82 -14.77 -12.76 -9.45
C PRO A 82 -14.35 -11.43 -10.09
N TYR A 83 -13.53 -10.63 -9.40
CA TYR A 83 -13.05 -9.32 -9.85
C TYR A 83 -11.66 -9.34 -10.49
N LEU A 84 -10.94 -10.46 -10.42
CA LEU A 84 -9.61 -10.59 -11.02
C LEU A 84 -9.68 -10.54 -12.55
N GLY A 85 -8.65 -9.97 -13.18
CA GLY A 85 -8.56 -9.74 -14.63
C GLY A 85 -9.50 -8.65 -15.16
N ARG A 86 -10.33 -8.02 -14.31
CA ARG A 86 -11.23 -6.95 -14.73
C ARG A 86 -10.59 -5.57 -14.59
N LYS A 87 -10.90 -4.71 -15.54
CA LYS A 87 -10.58 -3.28 -15.46
C LYS A 87 -11.54 -2.57 -14.51
N ILE A 88 -10.99 -1.89 -13.51
CA ILE A 88 -11.70 -1.08 -12.51
C ILE A 88 -11.06 0.31 -12.56
N GLY A 89 -11.81 1.29 -13.07
CA GLY A 89 -11.22 2.57 -13.47
C GLY A 89 -10.10 2.39 -14.51
N SER A 90 -8.87 2.79 -14.18
CA SER A 90 -7.68 2.70 -15.04
C SER A 90 -6.82 1.46 -14.79
N TRP A 91 -7.12 0.65 -13.78
CA TRP A 91 -6.26 -0.44 -13.32
C TRP A 91 -6.94 -1.79 -13.44
N ILE A 92 -6.12 -2.85 -13.40
CA ILE A 92 -6.55 -4.24 -13.43
C ILE A 92 -6.02 -4.94 -12.17
N ALA A 93 -6.90 -5.67 -11.49
CA ALA A 93 -6.48 -6.57 -10.42
C ALA A 93 -5.99 -7.89 -11.03
N SER A 94 -4.69 -8.22 -10.89
CA SER A 94 -4.15 -9.48 -11.43
C SER A 94 -4.19 -10.62 -10.42
N HIS A 95 -4.23 -10.30 -9.14
CA HIS A 95 -4.23 -11.28 -8.06
C HIS A 95 -5.00 -10.74 -6.86
N GLY A 96 -5.31 -11.62 -5.91
CA GLY A 96 -5.94 -11.21 -4.69
C GLY A 96 -5.80 -12.21 -3.56
N PHE A 97 -6.27 -11.78 -2.39
CA PHE A 97 -6.09 -12.44 -1.11
C PHE A 97 -7.40 -12.41 -0.32
N SER A 98 -7.70 -13.48 0.40
CA SER A 98 -8.58 -13.43 1.56
C SER A 98 -7.78 -13.83 2.78
N VAL A 99 -7.64 -12.88 3.71
CA VAL A 99 -6.82 -13.02 4.91
C VAL A 99 -7.72 -13.12 6.13
N GLY A 100 -7.67 -14.27 6.80
CA GLY A 100 -8.47 -14.58 7.98
C GLY A 100 -7.65 -14.56 9.27
N SER A 101 -8.12 -13.83 10.27
CA SER A 101 -7.59 -13.81 11.63
C SER A 101 -8.46 -14.62 12.60
N TRP A 102 -8.02 -15.83 12.97
CA TRP A 102 -8.68 -16.68 13.96
C TRP A 102 -8.17 -16.36 15.36
N MET A 103 -8.92 -15.54 16.10
CA MET A 103 -8.55 -15.03 17.43
C MET A 103 -9.28 -15.75 18.57
N THR A 104 -9.64 -17.02 18.38
CA THR A 104 -10.15 -17.86 19.46
C THR A 104 -9.06 -18.18 20.51
N PRO A 105 -7.77 -18.37 20.16
CA PRO A 105 -6.72 -18.46 21.16
C PRO A 105 -6.59 -17.16 21.98
N VAL A 106 -6.46 -17.28 23.30
CA VAL A 106 -6.41 -16.13 24.21
C VAL A 106 -5.15 -15.28 24.05
N LYS A 107 -4.06 -15.85 23.51
CA LYS A 107 -2.73 -15.22 23.40
C LYS A 107 -2.27 -14.93 21.97
N GLY A 108 -3.14 -15.03 20.97
CA GLY A 108 -2.73 -14.77 19.59
C GLY A 108 -3.83 -14.97 18.56
N ALA A 109 -3.47 -14.70 17.31
CA ALA A 109 -4.29 -14.99 16.13
C ALA A 109 -3.58 -16.04 15.29
N GLU A 110 -4.32 -17.03 14.80
CA GLU A 110 -3.85 -17.86 13.69
C GLU A 110 -4.33 -17.24 12.37
N ILE A 111 -3.42 -17.12 11.40
CA ILE A 111 -3.69 -16.49 10.11
C ILE A 111 -3.95 -17.56 9.06
N PHE A 112 -5.03 -17.39 8.30
CA PHE A 112 -5.40 -18.22 7.15
C PHE A 112 -5.38 -17.34 5.91
N VAL A 113 -4.78 -17.81 4.82
CA VAL A 113 -4.69 -17.04 3.59
C VAL A 113 -5.12 -17.93 2.43
N HIS A 114 -6.11 -17.47 1.68
CA HIS A 114 -6.47 -18.01 0.38
C HIS A 114 -6.15 -16.94 -0.65
N HIS A 115 -5.37 -17.28 -1.66
CA HIS A 115 -4.90 -16.29 -2.63
C HIS A 115 -4.86 -16.87 -4.03
N THR A 116 -4.74 -15.99 -5.02
CA THR A 116 -4.49 -16.39 -6.40
C THR A 116 -3.16 -17.12 -6.46
N ASP A 117 -3.15 -18.35 -6.99
CA ASP A 117 -1.90 -18.99 -7.41
C ASP A 117 -1.25 -18.08 -8.45
N ALA A 118 0.05 -17.81 -8.34
CA ALA A 118 0.73 -16.80 -9.16
C ALA A 118 0.35 -16.95 -10.64
N ALA A 119 -0.56 -16.09 -11.11
CA ALA A 119 -1.05 -16.15 -12.47
C ALA A 119 0.05 -15.63 -13.39
N ASP A 120 0.37 -16.40 -14.42
CA ASP A 120 1.19 -15.92 -15.53
C ASP A 120 0.44 -14.75 -16.17
N PRO A 121 1.00 -13.53 -16.20
CA PRO A 121 0.30 -12.33 -16.70
C PRO A 121 -0.13 -12.43 -18.17
N THR A 122 0.18 -13.53 -18.84
CA THR A 122 -0.13 -13.83 -20.24
C THR A 122 -1.50 -14.47 -20.49
N THR A 123 -2.23 -14.96 -19.49
CA THR A 123 -3.52 -15.66 -19.71
C THR A 123 -4.75 -14.74 -19.79
N VAL A 124 -4.60 -13.50 -20.26
CA VAL A 124 -5.75 -12.66 -20.64
C VAL A 124 -6.25 -13.13 -22.01
N GLU A 125 -7.05 -14.20 -22.05
CA GLU A 125 -7.82 -14.56 -23.25
C GLU A 125 -8.95 -13.54 -23.45
N GLY A 126 -8.70 -12.55 -24.32
CA GLY A 126 -9.70 -11.57 -24.72
C GLY A 126 -9.14 -10.19 -25.09
N SER A 127 -8.55 -10.07 -26.29
CA SER A 127 -8.40 -8.86 -27.12
C SER A 127 -7.97 -7.51 -26.49
N ALA A 128 -7.24 -7.47 -25.37
CA ALA A 128 -6.73 -6.22 -24.79
C ALA A 128 -5.24 -6.29 -24.41
N ALA A 129 -4.45 -7.13 -25.09
CA ALA A 129 -3.03 -7.34 -24.82
C ALA A 129 -2.12 -6.11 -25.06
N GLU A 130 -2.68 -4.94 -25.37
CA GLU A 130 -1.92 -3.68 -25.56
C GLU A 130 -2.18 -2.62 -24.48
N GLU A 131 -3.22 -2.74 -23.65
CA GLU A 131 -3.49 -1.75 -22.59
C GLU A 131 -2.89 -2.23 -21.26
N ARG A 132 -1.65 -1.83 -20.98
CA ARG A 132 -1.03 -2.05 -19.66
C ARG A 132 -1.89 -1.40 -18.57
N SER A 133 -2.11 -2.13 -17.47
CA SER A 133 -2.80 -1.58 -16.29
C SER A 133 -2.07 -0.35 -15.75
N ASP A 134 -2.80 0.68 -15.35
CA ASP A 134 -2.24 1.89 -14.73
C ASP A 134 -2.80 2.10 -13.32
N PRO A 135 -2.03 1.73 -12.26
CA PRO A 135 -2.45 1.86 -10.87
C PRO A 135 -2.21 3.28 -10.31
N THR A 136 -1.75 4.23 -11.13
CA THR A 136 -1.42 5.60 -10.68
C THR A 136 -2.61 6.28 -10.02
N GLY A 137 -3.81 6.14 -10.59
CA GLY A 137 -5.03 6.74 -10.05
C GLY A 137 -5.38 6.23 -8.65
N VAL A 138 -5.23 4.92 -8.39
CA VAL A 138 -5.53 4.35 -7.06
C VAL A 138 -4.43 4.66 -6.04
N ARG A 139 -3.15 4.65 -6.46
CA ARG A 139 -2.04 5.11 -5.61
C ARG A 139 -2.21 6.57 -5.22
N PHE A 140 -2.63 7.42 -6.15
CA PHE A 140 -2.92 8.82 -5.86
C PHE A 140 -4.07 8.99 -4.86
N GLY A 141 -5.12 8.16 -4.95
CA GLY A 141 -6.22 8.13 -3.98
C GLY A 141 -5.75 7.94 -2.54
N SER A 142 -4.78 7.03 -2.33
CA SER A 142 -4.11 6.81 -1.04
C SER A 142 -3.48 8.09 -0.50
N TYR A 143 -2.69 8.79 -1.32
CA TYR A 143 -2.05 10.04 -0.93
C TYR A 143 -3.05 11.17 -0.66
N CYS A 144 -4.21 11.18 -1.32
CA CYS A 144 -5.27 12.12 -0.96
C CYS A 144 -5.77 11.88 0.47
N GLY A 145 -5.85 10.62 0.91
CA GLY A 145 -6.15 10.27 2.30
C GLY A 145 -5.07 10.73 3.27
N VAL A 146 -3.79 10.53 2.93
CA VAL A 146 -2.65 11.06 3.71
C VAL A 146 -2.74 12.58 3.84
N LEU A 147 -3.05 13.29 2.75
CA LEU A 147 -3.21 14.75 2.78
C LEU A 147 -4.42 15.20 3.62
N THR A 148 -5.51 14.43 3.64
CA THR A 148 -6.63 14.66 4.58
C THR A 148 -6.17 14.58 6.04
N LEU A 149 -5.35 13.59 6.39
CA LEU A 149 -4.83 13.45 7.76
C LEU A 149 -3.86 14.57 8.13
N LEU A 150 -3.01 14.97 7.19
CA LEU A 150 -1.99 15.99 7.43
C LEU A 150 -2.57 17.40 7.52
N PHE A 151 -3.52 17.76 6.64
CA PHE A 151 -3.93 19.15 6.44
C PHE A 151 -5.45 19.38 6.49
N GLY A 152 -6.24 18.34 6.74
CA GLY A 152 -7.69 18.40 6.81
C GLY A 152 -8.42 17.93 5.54
N PRO A 153 -9.71 17.59 5.67
CA PRO A 153 -10.51 17.00 4.59
C PRO A 153 -10.61 17.89 3.36
N GLU A 154 -10.68 19.21 3.52
CA GLU A 154 -10.76 20.18 2.42
C GLU A 154 -9.54 20.09 1.50
N VAL A 155 -8.34 19.90 2.07
CA VAL A 155 -7.10 19.75 1.29
C VAL A 155 -7.09 18.41 0.56
N GLY A 156 -7.47 17.32 1.23
CA GLY A 156 -7.53 16.00 0.59
C GLY A 156 -8.57 15.94 -0.55
N GLU A 157 -9.73 16.58 -0.38
CA GLU A 157 -10.74 16.71 -1.44
C GLU A 157 -10.25 17.58 -2.60
N ALA A 158 -9.65 18.73 -2.31
CA ALA A 158 -9.08 19.61 -3.34
C ALA A 158 -7.90 18.96 -4.08
N ALA A 159 -7.07 18.17 -3.40
CA ALA A 159 -6.02 17.37 -4.00
C ALA A 159 -6.62 16.30 -4.93
N ARG A 160 -7.63 15.55 -4.47
CA ARG A 160 -8.35 14.55 -5.28
C ARG A 160 -8.95 15.16 -6.55
N ALA A 161 -9.50 16.37 -6.45
CA ALA A 161 -10.01 17.13 -7.59
C ALA A 161 -8.91 17.82 -8.43
N ARG A 162 -7.63 17.71 -8.03
CA ARG A 162 -6.46 18.42 -8.61
C ARG A 162 -6.65 19.94 -8.70
N ALA A 163 -7.44 20.48 -7.77
CA ALA A 163 -7.77 21.89 -7.62
C ALA A 163 -6.89 22.61 -6.56
N TRP A 164 -6.11 21.83 -5.81
CA TRP A 164 -5.10 22.35 -4.87
C TRP A 164 -3.80 22.71 -5.61
N ARG A 165 -3.11 23.76 -5.15
CA ARG A 165 -1.80 24.21 -5.66
C ARG A 165 -0.74 24.16 -4.56
N PRO A 166 -0.13 22.99 -4.29
CA PRO A 166 0.99 22.87 -3.37
C PRO A 166 2.12 23.89 -3.64
N SER A 167 2.35 24.25 -4.90
CA SER A 167 3.41 25.17 -5.32
C SER A 167 3.18 26.63 -4.96
N GLU A 168 2.02 26.94 -4.38
CA GLU A 168 1.66 28.24 -3.84
C GLU A 168 1.65 28.23 -2.30
N GLN A 169 1.98 27.08 -1.68
CA GLN A 169 1.96 26.88 -0.22
C GLN A 169 3.36 26.85 0.38
N SER A 170 3.45 27.05 1.71
CA SER A 170 4.70 26.87 2.44
C SER A 170 4.51 25.89 3.57
N PHE A 171 5.33 24.84 3.57
CA PHE A 171 5.23 23.73 4.49
C PHE A 171 6.29 23.82 5.58
N SER A 172 5.91 23.55 6.82
CA SER A 172 6.89 23.34 7.89
C SER A 172 7.53 21.97 7.72
N THR A 173 8.84 21.90 7.99
CA THR A 173 9.55 20.63 7.97
C THR A 173 10.35 20.39 9.23
N VAL A 174 10.70 19.12 9.43
CA VAL A 174 11.62 18.68 10.46
C VAL A 174 12.59 17.67 9.86
N VAL A 175 13.80 17.60 10.42
CA VAL A 175 14.71 16.49 10.15
C VAL A 175 14.49 15.42 11.22
N TRP A 176 14.12 14.21 10.80
CA TRP A 176 13.94 13.08 11.71
C TRP A 176 14.49 11.83 11.04
N LEU A 177 15.35 11.11 11.76
CA LEU A 177 16.06 9.92 11.26
C LEU A 177 16.77 10.18 9.93
N ASP A 178 17.53 11.28 9.86
CA ASP A 178 18.30 11.73 8.69
C ASP A 178 17.47 11.99 7.41
N ARG A 179 16.15 12.12 7.55
CA ARG A 179 15.23 12.46 6.47
C ARG A 179 14.49 13.76 6.76
N THR A 180 14.08 14.45 5.70
CA THR A 180 13.27 15.67 5.82
C THR A 180 11.80 15.32 5.65
N TRP A 181 10.99 15.73 6.62
CA TRP A 181 9.56 15.43 6.67
C TRP A 181 8.74 16.72 6.63
N ILE A 182 7.69 16.74 5.82
CA ILE A 182 6.66 17.77 5.86
C ILE A 182 5.70 17.45 7.00
N LEU A 183 5.50 18.42 7.88
CA LEU A 183 4.62 18.29 9.04
C LEU A 183 3.16 18.49 8.65
N GLY A 184 2.28 17.68 9.24
CA GLY A 184 0.84 17.91 9.24
C GLY A 184 0.50 19.12 10.11
N GLU A 185 -0.35 19.98 9.60
CA GLU A 185 -0.77 21.23 10.23
C GLU A 185 -2.29 21.21 10.36
N GLU A 186 -2.80 21.49 11.55
CA GLU A 186 -4.23 21.69 11.75
C GLU A 186 -4.62 23.05 11.17
N ILE A 187 -5.30 23.03 10.01
CA ILE A 187 -5.73 24.23 9.30
C ILE A 187 -7.18 24.52 9.70
N ALA A 188 -7.40 25.69 10.30
CA ALA A 188 -8.75 26.10 10.67
C ALA A 188 -9.61 26.36 9.41
N PRO A 189 -10.89 25.95 9.36
CA PRO A 189 -11.73 26.03 8.16
C PRO A 189 -11.83 27.44 7.54
N GLU A 190 -11.80 28.48 8.37
CA GLU A 190 -11.83 29.89 7.97
C GLU A 190 -10.56 30.35 7.22
N SER A 191 -9.51 29.54 7.23
CA SER A 191 -8.26 29.80 6.52
C SER A 191 -8.36 29.38 5.06
N PHE A 192 -9.34 28.56 4.66
CA PHE A 192 -9.55 28.18 3.28
C PHE A 192 -10.18 29.31 2.46
N VAL A 193 -9.60 29.57 1.30
CA VAL A 193 -10.07 30.52 0.30
C VAL A 193 -10.33 29.75 -0.98
N VAL A 194 -11.59 29.74 -1.40
CA VAL A 194 -11.97 29.22 -2.71
C VAL A 194 -11.93 30.39 -3.71
N GLY A 195 -11.04 30.30 -4.69
CA GLY A 195 -10.92 31.23 -5.81
C GLY A 195 -12.15 31.19 -6.72
N LYS A 196 -12.32 32.22 -7.54
CA LYS A 196 -13.46 32.34 -8.48
C LYS A 196 -13.48 31.23 -9.55
N ASP A 197 -12.36 30.55 -9.73
CA ASP A 197 -12.15 29.40 -10.62
C ASP A 197 -12.37 28.05 -9.91
N GLY A 198 -12.86 28.06 -8.67
CA GLY A 198 -13.08 26.85 -7.86
C GLY A 198 -11.80 26.28 -7.23
N ARG A 199 -10.65 26.96 -7.38
CA ARG A 199 -9.38 26.54 -6.79
C ARG A 199 -9.34 26.81 -5.30
N VAL A 200 -8.65 25.95 -4.54
CA VAL A 200 -8.53 26.09 -3.09
C VAL A 200 -7.11 26.47 -2.72
N ALA A 201 -6.96 27.58 -2.01
CA ALA A 201 -5.72 27.99 -1.33
C ALA A 201 -6.04 28.24 0.14
N PHE A 202 -5.09 28.07 1.05
CA PHE A 202 -5.29 28.45 2.45
C PHE A 202 -4.39 29.62 2.83
N LYS A 203 -4.91 30.51 3.68
CA LYS A 203 -4.14 31.61 4.24
C LYS A 203 -3.15 31.05 5.25
N GLN A 204 -1.90 31.48 5.16
CA GLN A 204 -0.92 31.23 6.22
C GLN A 204 -1.45 31.78 7.54
N THR A 205 -1.70 30.90 8.51
CA THR A 205 -2.00 31.30 9.87
C THR A 205 -0.69 31.60 10.61
N THR A 206 -0.72 32.57 11.51
CA THR A 206 0.42 32.89 12.39
C THR A 206 0.62 31.86 13.49
N PHE A 207 -0.29 30.90 13.62
CA PHE A 207 -0.28 29.87 14.66
C PHE A 207 -0.51 28.51 14.00
N ARG A 208 0.51 27.64 14.03
CA ARG A 208 0.49 26.28 13.46
C ARG A 208 0.45 25.28 14.61
N TRP A 209 -0.62 24.49 14.68
CA TRP A 209 -0.68 23.32 15.55
C TRP A 209 -0.30 22.10 14.74
N PHE A 210 0.76 21.42 15.16
CA PHE A 210 1.22 20.20 14.52
C PHE A 210 0.49 19.02 15.14
N ASN A 211 -0.07 18.17 14.30
CA ASN A 211 -0.85 17.00 14.73
C ASN A 211 0.01 15.75 14.99
N GLY A 212 1.34 15.89 14.96
CA GLY A 212 2.29 14.78 15.16
C GLY A 212 2.44 13.86 13.94
N LEU A 213 1.78 14.18 12.82
CA LEU A 213 1.85 13.43 11.58
C LEU A 213 2.80 14.10 10.60
N ALA A 214 3.39 13.31 9.71
CA ALA A 214 4.27 13.84 8.67
C ALA A 214 4.27 12.99 7.39
N ILE A 215 4.80 13.54 6.31
CA ILE A 215 5.08 12.83 5.06
C ILE A 215 6.51 13.14 4.61
N ASP A 216 7.20 12.13 4.09
CA ASP A 216 8.53 12.29 3.52
C ASP A 216 8.54 13.34 2.39
N LEU A 217 9.52 14.26 2.42
CA LEU A 217 9.59 15.36 1.47
C LEU A 217 9.76 14.90 0.02
N GLU A 218 10.51 13.82 -0.24
CA GLU A 218 10.72 13.35 -1.62
C GLU A 218 9.45 12.74 -2.19
N ILE A 219 8.71 12.00 -1.36
CA ILE A 219 7.40 11.45 -1.72
C ILE A 219 6.40 12.58 -1.94
N ALA A 220 6.31 13.53 -1.01
CA ALA A 220 5.41 14.68 -1.12
C ALA A 220 5.65 15.47 -2.40
N LYS A 221 6.91 15.72 -2.79
CA LYS A 221 7.24 16.41 -4.06
C LYS A 221 6.68 15.70 -5.28
N ARG A 222 6.77 14.36 -5.33
CA ARG A 222 6.21 13.58 -6.46
C ARG A 222 4.68 13.65 -6.49
N VAL A 223 4.04 13.55 -5.33
CA VAL A 223 2.58 13.71 -5.22
C VAL A 223 2.14 15.12 -5.61
N PHE A 224 2.86 16.16 -5.18
CA PHE A 224 2.56 17.54 -5.52
C PHE A 224 2.74 17.84 -7.01
N ALA A 225 3.80 17.32 -7.62
CA ALA A 225 4.00 17.40 -9.06
C ALA A 225 2.85 16.71 -9.83
N TYR A 226 2.36 15.57 -9.34
CA TYR A 226 1.20 14.89 -9.93
C TYR A 226 -0.09 15.74 -9.84
N ILE A 227 -0.34 16.39 -8.70
CA ILE A 227 -1.50 17.27 -8.51
C ILE A 227 -1.50 18.41 -9.52
N GLU A 228 -0.33 19.03 -9.74
CA GLU A 228 -0.21 20.26 -10.56
C GLU A 228 0.09 20.04 -12.03
N ALA A 229 0.53 18.85 -12.44
CA ALA A 229 0.72 18.53 -13.86
C ALA A 229 -0.55 18.86 -14.65
N GLU A 230 -0.45 19.37 -15.88
CA GLU A 230 -1.65 19.57 -16.72
C GLU A 230 -2.23 18.20 -17.15
N ALA A 231 -1.35 17.34 -17.63
CA ALA A 231 -1.62 15.95 -17.96
C ALA A 231 -0.64 15.06 -17.17
N PRO A 232 -1.08 14.39 -16.08
CA PRO A 232 -0.22 13.51 -15.32
C PRO A 232 0.17 12.31 -16.16
N GLU A 233 1.46 11.97 -16.15
CA GLU A 233 1.97 10.80 -16.83
C GLU A 233 1.52 9.53 -16.10
N ALA A 234 1.13 8.51 -16.86
CA ALA A 234 0.95 7.16 -16.32
C ALA A 234 2.23 6.73 -15.60
N HIS A 235 2.09 5.99 -14.51
CA HIS A 235 3.21 5.45 -13.71
C HIS A 235 4.05 6.51 -12.99
N SER A 236 3.64 7.79 -12.95
CA SER A 236 4.39 8.87 -12.28
C SER A 236 4.49 8.72 -10.76
N LEU A 237 3.62 7.90 -10.15
CA LEU A 237 3.67 7.53 -8.74
C LEU A 237 4.21 6.10 -8.51
N GLU A 238 4.95 5.55 -9.48
CA GLU A 238 5.69 4.31 -9.31
C GLU A 238 6.98 4.50 -8.54
N ASN A 239 7.39 3.44 -7.85
CA ASN A 239 8.70 3.31 -7.23
C ASN A 239 9.06 4.55 -6.40
N LEU A 240 8.09 4.96 -5.58
CA LEU A 240 8.30 5.95 -4.55
C LEU A 240 9.35 5.39 -3.56
N PRO A 241 10.20 6.26 -2.99
CA PRO A 241 11.23 5.84 -2.06
C PRO A 241 10.71 4.85 -1.02
N GLU A 242 11.45 3.75 -0.84
CA GLU A 242 11.18 2.74 0.18
C GLU A 242 12.01 2.99 1.42
N PHE A 243 11.45 2.61 2.56
CA PHE A 243 12.07 2.75 3.87
C PHE A 243 12.58 1.38 4.28
N GLY A 244 13.89 1.27 4.53
CA GLY A 244 14.50 0.04 5.02
C GLY A 244 14.01 -0.34 6.42
N ASP A 245 14.16 -1.60 6.78
CA ASP A 245 13.80 -2.10 8.11
C ASP A 245 14.55 -1.35 9.22
N ASP A 246 15.76 -0.88 8.94
CA ASP A 246 16.61 -0.11 9.86
C ASP A 246 15.94 1.20 10.30
N ILE A 247 15.46 2.01 9.36
CA ILE A 247 14.80 3.29 9.68
C ILE A 247 13.41 3.07 10.30
N VAL A 248 12.69 2.03 9.87
CA VAL A 248 11.39 1.67 10.44
C VAL A 248 11.52 1.24 11.90
N GLU A 249 12.55 0.44 12.23
CA GLU A 249 12.83 0.06 13.61
C GLU A 249 13.35 1.24 14.44
N ALA A 250 14.19 2.11 13.87
CA ALA A 250 14.63 3.34 14.53
C ALA A 250 13.45 4.26 14.87
N ALA A 251 12.47 4.39 13.98
CA ALA A 251 11.24 5.13 14.23
C ALA A 251 10.46 4.57 15.42
N LYS A 252 10.30 3.25 15.51
CA LYS A 252 9.66 2.60 16.66
C LYS A 252 10.41 2.86 17.96
N GLN A 253 11.74 2.80 17.95
CA GLN A 253 12.58 3.07 19.12
C GLN A 253 12.47 4.52 19.59
N ALA A 254 12.30 5.46 18.66
CA ALA A 254 12.02 6.87 18.93
C ALA A 254 10.56 7.13 19.39
N GLY A 255 9.72 6.09 19.48
CA GLY A 255 8.31 6.21 19.86
C GLY A 255 7.38 6.67 18.74
N GLY A 256 7.85 6.68 17.49
CA GLY A 256 7.08 6.99 16.29
C GLY A 256 6.83 5.77 15.41
N ALA A 257 6.39 6.01 14.17
CA ALA A 257 6.20 4.99 13.15
C ALA A 257 6.38 5.58 11.75
N ILE A 258 7.00 4.82 10.84
CA ILE A 258 7.05 5.11 9.41
C ILE A 258 6.26 4.02 8.68
N PHE A 259 5.36 4.44 7.80
CA PHE A 259 4.53 3.57 6.99
C PHE A 259 5.13 3.39 5.58
N PRO A 260 4.81 2.29 4.87
CA PRO A 260 5.41 1.98 3.57
C PRO A 260 5.19 3.04 2.47
N ASP A 261 4.16 3.87 2.61
CA ASP A 261 3.81 4.99 1.72
C ASP A 261 4.51 6.30 2.08
N GLY A 262 5.41 6.30 3.07
CA GLY A 262 6.13 7.49 3.51
C GLY A 262 5.33 8.45 4.36
N PHE A 263 4.14 8.04 4.80
CA PHE A 263 3.48 8.66 5.94
C PHE A 263 4.19 8.28 7.24
N ALA A 264 4.19 9.18 8.22
CA ALA A 264 4.81 8.95 9.51
C ALA A 264 3.98 9.53 10.66
N VAL A 265 4.05 8.85 11.79
CA VAL A 265 3.73 9.40 13.11
C VAL A 265 5.06 9.70 13.78
N LEU A 266 5.31 10.97 14.08
CA LEU A 266 6.56 11.40 14.69
C LEU A 266 6.66 10.90 16.13
N GLY A 267 7.89 10.52 16.50
CA GLY A 267 8.23 10.07 17.85
C GLY A 267 8.42 11.21 18.85
N ASN A 268 9.22 10.96 19.87
CA ASN A 268 9.49 11.94 20.93
C ASN A 268 10.17 13.21 20.36
N GLU A 269 9.78 14.37 20.87
CA GLU A 269 10.34 15.67 20.44
C GLU A 269 11.87 15.75 20.53
N LYS A 270 12.49 15.01 21.45
CA LYS A 270 13.95 14.98 21.63
C LYS A 270 14.70 14.34 20.46
N ASP A 271 14.02 13.50 19.69
CA ASP A 271 14.57 12.80 18.54
C ASP A 271 14.39 13.62 17.24
N LEU A 272 13.67 14.74 17.32
CA LEU A 272 13.45 15.67 16.22
C LEU A 272 14.62 16.65 16.12
N ALA A 273 15.33 16.63 15.00
CA ALA A 273 16.39 17.58 14.70
C ALA A 273 15.84 18.73 13.83
N GLU A 274 16.30 19.95 14.11
CA GLU A 274 16.13 21.13 13.25
C GLU A 274 14.70 21.34 12.72
N PHE A 275 13.78 21.76 13.58
CA PHE A 275 12.49 22.29 13.13
C PHE A 275 12.71 23.54 12.25
N ARG A 276 12.17 23.53 11.03
CA ARG A 276 12.28 24.63 10.08
C ARG A 276 10.88 25.05 9.60
N PRO A 277 10.28 26.11 10.18
CA PRO A 277 8.96 26.57 9.78
C PRO A 277 9.00 27.15 8.36
N GLY A 278 8.05 26.74 7.50
CA GLY A 278 7.90 27.28 6.14
C GLY A 278 9.14 27.11 5.23
N SER A 279 10.00 26.13 5.49
CA SER A 279 11.30 25.99 4.81
C SER A 279 11.24 25.36 3.42
N VAL A 280 10.12 24.73 3.06
CA VAL A 280 9.86 24.37 1.66
C VAL A 280 9.15 25.54 1.03
N ALA A 281 9.89 26.29 0.21
CA ALA A 281 9.34 27.42 -0.52
C ALA A 281 8.34 26.90 -1.58
N PRO A 282 7.31 27.69 -1.92
CA PRO A 282 6.23 27.25 -2.79
C PRO A 282 6.71 26.54 -4.08
N ARG A 283 7.66 27.11 -4.82
CA ARG A 283 8.16 26.49 -6.07
C ARG A 283 8.99 25.22 -5.89
N GLN A 284 9.59 25.00 -4.72
CA GLN A 284 10.42 23.82 -4.45
C GLN A 284 9.56 22.59 -4.07
N ALA A 285 8.32 22.82 -3.64
CA ALA A 285 7.37 21.76 -3.31
C ALA A 285 6.92 20.98 -4.56
N ALA A 286 6.88 21.63 -5.72
CA ALA A 286 6.39 21.06 -6.98
C ALA A 286 7.46 21.01 -8.08
N GLU A 287 8.75 21.10 -7.74
CA GLU A 287 9.81 20.91 -8.74
C GLU A 287 9.58 19.58 -9.45
N ILE A 288 9.32 19.67 -10.76
CA ILE A 288 9.01 18.55 -11.62
C ILE A 288 10.23 17.62 -11.61
N VAL A 289 10.15 16.53 -10.85
CA VAL A 289 11.06 15.40 -11.04
C VAL A 289 10.69 14.80 -12.39
N ARG A 290 11.47 15.10 -13.43
CA ARG A 290 11.26 14.47 -14.74
C ARG A 290 11.61 13.00 -14.60
N ALA A 291 10.80 12.11 -15.18
CA ALA A 291 11.04 10.67 -15.16
C ALA A 291 12.47 10.29 -15.63
N GLY A 292 13.10 11.12 -16.48
CA GLY A 292 14.48 10.93 -16.96
C GLY A 292 15.60 11.31 -15.99
N ASP A 293 15.32 12.04 -14.91
CA ASP A 293 16.30 12.39 -13.87
C ASP A 293 16.37 11.33 -12.76
N ILE A 294 15.45 10.35 -12.81
CA ILE A 294 15.43 9.18 -11.93
C ILE A 294 16.36 8.14 -12.53
N ARG A 295 17.48 7.85 -11.85
CA ARG A 295 18.23 6.61 -12.12
C ARG A 295 17.30 5.45 -11.77
N ILE A 296 16.67 4.87 -12.78
CA ILE A 296 16.00 3.57 -12.66
C ILE A 296 17.06 2.63 -12.12
N ALA A 297 16.93 2.20 -10.87
CA ALA A 297 17.66 1.05 -10.39
C ALA A 297 17.11 -0.13 -11.19
N THR A 298 17.78 -0.47 -12.30
CA THR A 298 17.64 -1.78 -12.93
C THR A 298 18.08 -2.79 -11.89
N SER A 299 17.13 -3.34 -11.13
CA SER A 299 17.41 -4.45 -10.25
C SER A 299 17.78 -5.63 -11.14
N ASN A 300 19.02 -6.10 -10.97
CA ASN A 300 19.45 -7.39 -11.48
C ASN A 300 18.47 -8.42 -10.92
N THR A 301 17.63 -8.96 -11.79
CA THR A 301 16.80 -10.12 -11.48
C THR A 301 17.70 -11.34 -11.46
N GLU A 302 18.53 -11.47 -10.42
CA GLU A 302 19.05 -12.79 -10.06
C GLU A 302 17.89 -13.52 -9.40
N LEU A 303 17.31 -14.47 -10.15
CA LEU A 303 16.45 -15.51 -9.62
C LEU A 303 17.15 -16.13 -8.40
N LEU A 304 16.69 -15.80 -7.20
CA LEU A 304 16.92 -16.62 -6.02
C LEU A 304 16.13 -17.92 -6.24
N SER A 305 16.77 -18.88 -6.91
CA SER A 305 16.35 -20.27 -6.92
C SER A 305 16.37 -20.76 -5.47
N TYR A 306 15.20 -20.94 -4.90
CA TYR A 306 15.04 -21.55 -3.58
C TYR A 306 15.45 -23.03 -3.69
N GLN A 307 16.72 -23.35 -3.39
CA GLN A 307 17.12 -24.73 -3.14
C GLN A 307 16.51 -25.14 -1.81
N GLY A 308 15.52 -26.01 -1.88
CA GLY A 308 14.79 -26.54 -0.73
C GLY A 308 15.73 -27.13 0.31
N ALA A 309 15.66 -26.58 1.52
CA ALA A 309 16.12 -27.29 2.70
C ALA A 309 15.24 -28.54 2.86
N GLY A 310 15.88 -29.70 2.73
CA GLY A 310 15.24 -31.01 2.72
C GLY A 310 14.43 -31.28 3.99
N TYR A 311 13.15 -31.59 3.79
CA TYR A 311 12.42 -32.48 4.67
C TYR A 311 12.52 -33.89 4.09
N GLU A 312 13.37 -34.74 4.69
CA GLU A 312 13.36 -36.17 4.42
C GLU A 312 12.03 -36.76 4.90
N GLN A 313 11.15 -37.10 3.95
CA GLN A 313 10.13 -38.12 4.16
C GLN A 313 10.81 -39.49 4.05
N LYS A 314 11.07 -40.14 5.19
CA LYS A 314 11.30 -41.60 5.22
C LYS A 314 9.95 -42.30 5.17
N ALA A 315 9.50 -42.64 3.97
CA ALA A 315 8.52 -43.68 3.76
C ALA A 315 9.22 -45.05 3.75
N LEU A 316 8.63 -45.99 4.49
CA LEU A 316 8.98 -47.40 4.56
C LEU A 316 8.77 -48.08 3.19
N GLU A 317 9.76 -48.83 2.71
CA GLU A 317 9.52 -49.98 1.85
C GLU A 317 10.44 -51.15 2.24
N GLU A 318 9.81 -52.30 2.47
CA GLU A 318 10.40 -53.58 2.83
C GLU A 318 11.19 -54.20 1.66
N PRO A 319 12.27 -54.97 1.91
CA PRO A 319 12.92 -55.72 0.85
C PRO A 319 12.20 -57.05 0.60
N VAL A 320 11.66 -57.18 -0.61
CA VAL A 320 11.23 -58.46 -1.19
C VAL A 320 12.43 -59.43 -1.26
N ARG A 321 12.27 -60.58 -0.60
CA ARG A 321 13.13 -61.76 -0.74
C ARG A 321 12.93 -62.40 -2.11
N ASN A 322 14.03 -62.84 -2.74
CA ASN A 322 14.24 -64.09 -3.51
C ASN A 322 15.38 -63.84 -4.51
N ALA A 323 16.27 -64.78 -4.85
CA ALA A 323 16.56 -66.13 -4.40
C ALA A 323 17.91 -66.49 -5.03
N GLY A 324 18.62 -67.47 -4.47
CA GLY A 324 19.43 -68.36 -5.30
C GLY A 324 20.94 -68.32 -5.12
N LEU A 325 21.42 -69.29 -4.33
CA LEU A 325 22.46 -70.27 -4.69
C LEU A 325 23.91 -69.72 -4.81
N LEU A 326 24.75 -69.89 -3.77
CA LEU A 326 25.60 -71.07 -3.45
C LEU A 326 27.09 -70.88 -3.92
N PRO A 327 28.06 -71.63 -3.36
CA PRO A 327 29.28 -71.08 -2.76
C PRO A 327 30.57 -71.49 -3.49
N ARG A 328 31.72 -71.10 -2.93
CA ARG A 328 33.08 -71.72 -2.91
C ARG A 328 34.10 -70.60 -2.65
N ASP A 329 35.07 -70.67 -1.76
CA ASP A 329 35.59 -71.66 -0.80
C ASP A 329 36.16 -70.88 0.39
#